data_AF-A0A1Z3LZE4-F1
#
_entry.id   AF-A0A1Z3LZE4-F1
#
_cell.length_a   1.000
_cell.length_b   1.000
_cell.length_c   1.000
_cell.angle_alpha   90.00
_cell.angle_beta   90.00
_cell.angle_gamma   90.00
#
_symmetry.space_group_name_H-M   'P 1'
#
loop_
_entity.id
_entity.type
_entity.pdbx_description
1 polymer ?
#
loop_
_entity_poly.entity_id
_entity_poly.type
_entity_poly.pdbx_seq_one_letter_code
_entity_poly.pdbx_strand_id
1 'polypeptide(L)' 'MPGMDDLVIRVTVRLSADGQIIGTPRLQDTQNDPTWRAASEAMLRALRATSPFTVPDGFQAQEVPFRFETKRQCGNR' A
#
# COMPACT_ATOMS: atom_id res chain seq x y z
N MET A 1 9.85 10.98 -14.50
CA MET A 1 9.81 10.02 -15.62
C MET A 1 8.42 10.11 -16.23
N PRO A 2 8.26 10.43 -17.53
CA PRO A 2 6.95 10.52 -18.14
C PRO A 2 6.33 9.11 -18.20
N GLY A 3 5.17 8.93 -17.56
CA GLY A 3 4.47 7.63 -17.47
C GLY A 3 4.26 7.09 -16.05
N MET A 4 4.89 7.69 -15.02
CA MET A 4 4.61 7.39 -13.61
C MET A 4 3.40 8.15 -13.04
N ASP A 5 2.86 9.11 -13.78
CA ASP A 5 1.93 10.14 -13.28
C ASP A 5 0.51 9.64 -12.98
N ASP A 6 0.09 8.50 -13.56
CA ASP A 6 -1.27 7.95 -13.41
C ASP A 6 -1.29 6.52 -12.84
N LEU A 7 -0.17 6.08 -12.24
CA LEU A 7 -0.09 4.73 -11.70
C LEU A 7 -0.83 4.62 -10.36
N VAL A 8 -2.03 4.04 -10.41
CA VAL A 8 -2.84 3.73 -9.22
C VAL A 8 -2.60 2.28 -8.83
N ILE A 9 -1.96 2.07 -7.67
CA ILE A 9 -1.79 0.74 -7.08
C ILE A 9 -2.86 0.56 -6.01
N ARG A 10 -3.72 -0.45 -6.20
CA ARG A 10 -4.70 -0.86 -5.19
C ARG A 10 -4.15 -2.06 -4.43
N VAL A 11 -4.13 -1.96 -3.11
CA VAL A 11 -3.71 -3.06 -2.24
C VAL A 11 -4.72 -3.24 -1.13
N THR A 12 -5.14 -4.47 -0.90
CA THR A 12 -5.90 -4.84 0.28
C THR A 12 -4.95 -5.42 1.31
N VAL A 13 -4.86 -4.79 2.47
CA VAL A 13 -4.15 -5.35 3.63
C VAL A 13 -5.15 -5.60 4.74
N ARG A 14 -4.94 -6.68 5.47
CA ARG A 14 -5.73 -6.99 6.65
C ARG A 14 -4.96 -6.49 7.86
N LEU A 15 -5.60 -5.60 8.63
CA LEU A 15 -5.03 -5.03 9.85
C LEU A 15 -5.66 -5.71 11.07
N SER A 16 -4.89 -5.90 12.15
CA SER A 16 -5.41 -6.34 13.44
C SER A 16 -5.99 -5.17 14.24
N ALA A 17 -6.66 -5.48 15.34
CA ALA A 17 -7.14 -4.49 16.31
C ALA A 17 -6.00 -3.65 16.93
N ASP A 18 -4.78 -4.16 16.85
CA ASP A 18 -3.55 -3.56 17.39
C ASP A 18 -2.74 -2.84 16.28
N GLY A 19 -3.32 -2.70 15.08
CA GLY A 19 -2.69 -2.01 13.95
C GLY A 19 -1.59 -2.80 13.26
N GLN A 20 -1.43 -4.08 13.57
CA GLN A 20 -0.47 -4.96 12.90
C GLN A 20 -1.02 -5.38 11.54
N ILE A 21 -0.16 -5.49 10.52
CA ILE A 21 -0.57 -6.14 9.27
C ILE A 21 -0.61 -7.65 9.54
N ILE A 22 -1.81 -8.25 9.44
CA ILE A 22 -2.02 -9.69 9.63
C ILE A 22 -2.35 -10.35 8.29
N GLY A 23 -1.52 -11.32 7.88
CA GLY A 23 -1.67 -12.00 6.59
C GLY A 23 -0.99 -11.29 5.43
N THR A 24 -1.25 -11.75 4.21
CA THR A 24 -0.54 -11.32 3.00
C THR A 24 -1.25 -10.14 2.32
N PRO A 25 -0.56 -9.00 2.07
CA PRO A 25 -1.10 -7.92 1.24
C PRO A 25 -1.48 -8.43 -0.15
N ARG A 26 -2.70 -8.14 -0.60
CA ARG A 26 -3.18 -8.51 -1.93
C ARG A 26 -3.17 -7.31 -2.85
N LEU A 27 -2.34 -7.36 -3.88
CA LEU A 27 -2.34 -6.36 -4.95
C LEU A 27 -3.53 -6.65 -5.88
N GLN A 28 -4.33 -5.62 -6.14
CA GLN A 28 -5.36 -5.65 -7.17
C GLN A 28 -4.78 -5.09 -8.46
N ASP A 29 -5.29 -5.55 -9.60
CA ASP A 29 -4.91 -5.08 -10.94
C ASP A 29 -3.39 -5.15 -11.19
N THR A 30 -2.80 -6.32 -10.93
CA THR A 30 -1.36 -6.53 -11.16
C THR A 30 -1.00 -6.32 -12.62
N GLN A 31 -0.13 -5.35 -12.88
CA GLN A 31 0.32 -5.04 -14.23
C GLN A 31 1.68 -5.65 -14.51
N ASN A 32 1.90 -6.11 -15.74
CA ASN A 32 3.20 -6.59 -16.19
C ASN A 32 4.08 -5.43 -16.67
N ASP A 33 4.15 -4.36 -15.87
CA ASP A 33 4.96 -3.18 -16.14
C ASP A 33 6.10 -3.10 -15.11
N PRO A 34 7.37 -2.88 -15.53
CA PRO A 34 8.50 -2.80 -14.63
C PRO A 34 8.39 -1.63 -13.64
N THR A 35 7.78 -0.53 -14.05
CA THR A 35 7.50 0.65 -13.22
C THR A 35 6.48 0.31 -12.15
N TRP A 36 5.41 -0.41 -12.52
CA TRP A 36 4.38 -0.86 -11.59
C TRP A 36 4.96 -1.82 -10.54
N ARG A 37 5.83 -2.74 -10.96
CA ARG A 37 6.50 -3.67 -10.04
C ARG A 37 7.40 -2.92 -9.05
N ALA A 38 8.22 -2.00 -9.52
CA ALA A 38 9.11 -1.20 -8.67
C ALA A 38 8.33 -0.34 -7.66
N ALA A 39 7.25 0.31 -8.09
CA ALA A 39 6.37 1.09 -7.24
C ALA A 39 5.64 0.22 -6.21
N SER A 40 5.15 -0.96 -6.61
CA SER A 40 4.48 -1.91 -5.71
C SER A 40 5.42 -2.43 -4.63
N GLU A 41 6.66 -2.76 -4.99
CA GLU A 41 7.67 -3.18 -4.00
C GLU A 41 8.03 -2.06 -3.02
N ALA A 42 8.18 -0.83 -3.50
CA ALA A 42 8.44 0.34 -2.66
C ALA A 42 7.28 0.56 -1.68
N MET A 43 6.03 0.46 -2.14
CA MET A 43 4.83 0.54 -1.31
C MET A 43 4.81 -0.57 -0.25
N LEU A 44 5.04 -1.83 -0.62
CA LEU A 44 5.08 -2.95 0.34
C LEU A 44 6.19 -2.77 1.38
N ARG A 45 7.33 -2.18 1.00
CA ARG A 45 8.39 -1.82 1.94
C ARG A 45 7.94 -0.73 2.90
N ALA A 46 7.30 0.34 2.39
CA ALA A 46 6.76 1.42 3.21
C ALA A 46 5.69 0.92 4.19
N LEU A 47 4.73 0.11 3.73
CA LEU A 47 3.68 -0.47 4.58
C LEU A 47 4.25 -1.28 5.75
N ARG A 48 5.27 -2.10 5.49
CA ARG A 48 5.95 -2.87 6.53
C ARG A 48 6.75 -1.98 7.49
N ALA A 49 7.40 -0.94 6.97
CA ALA A 49 8.14 0.02 7.80
C ALA A 49 7.23 0.89 8.68
N THR A 50 5.98 1.13 8.26
CA THR A 50 4.97 1.87 9.02
C THR A 50 4.28 1.01 10.09
N SER A 51 4.41 -0.31 10.04
CA SER A 51 3.79 -1.19 11.03
C SER A 51 4.45 -1.06 12.41
N PRO A 52 3.68 -0.95 13.52
CA PRO A 52 2.22 -0.93 13.60
C PRO A 52 1.57 0.40 13.17
N PHE A 53 0.41 0.30 12.52
CA PHE A 53 -0.41 1.45 12.18
C PHE A 53 -1.15 1.97 13.40
N THR A 54 -1.26 3.29 13.53
CA THR A 54 -2.15 3.91 14.52
C THR A 54 -3.60 3.65 14.13
N VAL A 55 -4.28 2.79 14.88
CA VAL A 55 -5.71 2.50 14.71
C VAL A 55 -6.51 3.13 15.86
N PRO A 56 -7.75 3.57 15.64
CA PRO A 56 -8.59 4.13 16.68
C PRO A 56 -9.05 3.06 17.69
N ASP A 57 -9.42 3.49 18.90
CA ASP A 57 -9.97 2.59 19.91
C ASP A 57 -11.23 1.88 19.40
N GLY A 58 -11.29 0.57 19.61
CA GLY A 58 -12.38 -0.28 19.11
C GLY A 58 -12.23 -0.70 17.64
N PHE A 59 -11.10 -0.41 16.98
CA PHE A 59 -10.81 -0.94 15.65
C PHE A 59 -10.76 -2.46 15.68
N GLN A 60 -11.53 -3.10 14.81
CA GLN A 60 -11.56 -4.56 14.69
C GLN A 60 -10.69 -5.02 13.53
N ALA A 61 -10.24 -6.27 13.60
CA ALA A 61 -9.42 -6.84 12.55
C ALA A 61 -10.21 -6.90 11.23
N GLN A 62 -9.84 -6.07 10.26
CA GLN A 62 -10.57 -5.92 9.00
C GLN A 62 -9.64 -5.72 7.80
N GLU A 63 -10.18 -5.99 6.62
CA GLU A 63 -9.49 -5.72 5.35
C GLU A 63 -9.68 -4.25 4.97
N VAL A 64 -8.57 -3.53 4.91
CA VAL A 64 -8.53 -2.12 4.53
C VAL A 64 -7.94 -1.99 3.12
N PRO A 65 -8.72 -1.49 2.15
CA PRO A 65 -8.19 -1.17 0.83
C PRO A 65 -7.38 0.14 0.91
N PHE A 66 -6.10 0.07 0.56
CA PHE A 66 -5.24 1.22 0.37
C PHE A 66 -5.08 1.51 -1.12
N ARG A 67 -5.13 2.80 -1.44
CA ARG A 67 -4.86 3.32 -2.77
C ARG A 67 -3.57 4.12 -2.70
N PHE A 68 -2.56 3.67 -3.43
CA PHE A 68 -1.29 4.36 -3.56
C PHE A 68 -1.27 5.08 -4.91
N GLU A 69 -1.17 6.40 -4.86
CA GLU A 69 -1.04 7.24 -6.05
C GLU A 69 0.42 7.72 -6.12
N THR A 70 1.21 7.14 -7.03
CA THR A 70 2.63 7.48 -7.21
C THR A 70 2.86 8.98 -7.42
N LYS A 71 1.89 9.66 -8.04
CA LYS A 71 1.87 11.12 -8.23
C LYS A 71 2.05 11.93 -6.95
N ARG A 72 1.45 11.50 -5.82
CA ARG A 72 1.54 12.22 -4.53
C ARG A 72 2.73 11.80 -3.67
N GLN A 73 3.20 10.57 -3.81
CA GLN A 73 4.19 9.99 -2.91
C GLN A 73 5.63 9.97 -3.45
N CYS A 74 5.82 9.96 -4.77
CA CYS A 74 7.15 10.03 -5.38
C CYS A 74 7.54 11.45 -5.83
N GLY A 75 6.60 12.39 -5.82
CA GLY A 75 6.82 13.79 -6.24
C GLY A 75 7.52 14.69 -5.22
N ASN A 76 7.80 14.20 -4.01
CA ASN A 76 8.45 14.96 -2.94
C ASN A 76 9.90 14.52 -2.70
N ARG A 77 10.61 14.10 -3.76
CA ARG A 77 12.04 13.80 -3.71
C ARG A 77 12.87 14.92 -4.30
#